data_AF-A0A1E4HQN2-F1
#
_entry.id   AF-A0A1E4HQN2-F1
#
_cell.length_a   1.000
_cell.length_b   1.000
_cell.length_c   1.000
_cell.angle_alpha   90.00
_cell.angle_beta   90.00
_cell.angle_gamma   90.00
#
_symmetry.space_group_name_H-M   'P 1'
#
loop_
_entity.id
_entity.type
_entity.pdbx_description
1 polymer ?
#
loop_
_entity_poly.entity_id
_entity_poly.type
_entity_poly.pdbx_seq_one_letter_code
_entity_poly.pdbx_strand_id
1 'polypeptide(L)'
;MGQRHHEDRAGRAHRSRPSLESLEGRQLLSVAPTATLQADASAKSSSPNLQVFKYKTPSGGTATIQIQGRGTLEGTTAPGGVLNLVYSKTNANTKIIGSVKGGNGTAPLATIRYKNLSIENLSGVGGSVLKTASLKQFNLIDNGNINLTSGVDIVYLNSIGANTQVHLRYLPETIPASDTAGSASDTTNNVSNNIITDVFLVQSLAGSSGEFLTAGNIVNESVAGHPGAPPAPPGIILKVNRIKGNITNPPNLLTDAEIFGYDATTNRLIRFNTATGDPNLTIQVPGTSPMVGGAALSRNAGHLDVVVSDGTTVYAFNAVTGAAEGSFTVTNLGLTNFTGIDALGSTDATLVIGDSNGGAQNAGILQEVDLTQSLIAGQAVPKGAAYTPQNQFTTTGGLAGVPGSVNIFAAGAAHFNTFQPDQVQLGYLTLSTYTFNTSATGTTFTNRLSETARTAIQPYTNVDLNQPADQIRGQALGSVDQALAAVTGLVYDSNGQPVANRVGLVSTISLSNRGTIQLKYPNLLTGLSEAFRPDLAGSALIDIQGNVQSIRGRTATGMVINDTGNLNLVQFDKVTNSTILAQPFGHAKIAHRKNVSIVSSPRDVDGRGGVTIVKNLRVVGPLSLPDDGSR
;
A
#
# COMPACT_ATOMS: atom_id res chain seq x y z
N MET A 1 37.82 54.42 84.54
CA MET A 1 36.91 54.35 83.37
C MET A 1 37.14 52.96 82.75
N GLY A 2 36.22 51.99 82.71
CA GLY A 2 34.77 52.01 82.92
C GLY A 2 34.05 52.77 81.79
N GLN A 3 33.01 52.30 81.11
CA GLN A 3 32.11 51.12 81.19
C GLN A 3 31.06 51.40 80.03
N ARG A 4 30.33 50.53 79.31
CA ARG A 4 29.84 49.12 79.38
C ARG A 4 29.46 48.61 77.95
N HIS A 5 29.44 47.27 77.76
CA HIS A 5 28.48 46.39 77.01
C HIS A 5 27.83 46.80 75.66
N HIS A 6 27.44 45.91 74.72
CA HIS A 6 27.48 44.45 74.46
C HIS A 6 27.51 44.29 72.89
N GLU A 7 27.43 43.19 72.11
CA GLU A 7 27.22 41.71 72.18
C GLU A 7 27.91 41.12 70.90
N ASP A 8 27.93 39.84 70.45
CA ASP A 8 27.32 38.56 70.86
C ASP A 8 28.28 37.36 70.61
N ARG A 9 28.01 36.45 69.65
CA ARG A 9 28.53 35.06 69.64
C ARG A 9 28.94 34.48 68.28
N ALA A 10 29.64 33.34 68.35
CA ALA A 10 30.01 32.46 67.24
C ALA A 10 30.16 30.97 67.66
N GLY A 11 30.13 30.04 66.68
CA GLY A 11 30.41 28.60 66.83
C GLY A 11 29.28 27.67 66.35
N ARG A 12 29.47 26.38 65.98
CA ARG A 12 30.69 25.53 65.86
C ARG A 12 30.35 24.19 65.14
N ALA A 13 31.19 23.64 64.26
CA ALA A 13 31.12 22.24 63.75
C ALA A 13 32.46 21.76 63.11
N HIS A 14 32.69 20.44 62.93
CA HIS A 14 33.99 19.82 62.54
C HIS A 14 33.91 18.68 61.50
N ARG A 15 35.07 18.22 60.98
CA ARG A 15 35.27 17.10 60.01
C ARG A 15 35.87 15.83 60.66
N SER A 16 35.62 14.65 60.08
CA SER A 16 36.60 13.53 59.94
C SER A 16 36.13 12.46 58.91
N ARG A 17 36.97 11.45 58.62
CA ARG A 17 36.75 10.27 57.74
C ARG A 17 37.23 8.99 58.47
N PRO A 18 36.79 7.78 58.06
CA PRO A 18 37.75 6.79 57.52
C PRO A 18 37.17 5.92 56.37
N SER A 19 37.77 4.75 56.07
CA SER A 19 37.51 3.91 54.89
C SER A 19 37.79 2.41 55.12
N LEU A 20 37.13 1.54 54.33
CA LEU A 20 37.47 0.14 54.00
C LEU A 20 37.63 -0.89 55.15
N GLU A 21 36.74 -1.90 55.20
CA GLU A 21 37.13 -3.30 54.95
C GLU A 21 35.90 -4.20 54.62
N SER A 22 36.10 -5.52 54.48
CA SER A 22 35.18 -6.50 53.86
C SER A 22 34.71 -7.61 54.84
N LEU A 23 34.12 -8.68 54.27
CA LEU A 23 33.52 -9.89 54.89
C LEU A 23 32.04 -9.69 55.28
N GLU A 24 31.08 -10.21 54.49
CA GLU A 24 30.63 -11.62 54.37
C GLU A 24 29.58 -12.00 55.43
N GLY A 25 28.48 -12.65 55.00
CA GLY A 25 27.46 -13.14 55.95
C GLY A 25 26.01 -13.26 55.47
N ARG A 26 25.64 -12.88 54.22
CA ARG A 26 24.26 -13.04 53.71
C ARG A 26 24.18 -13.46 52.22
N GLN A 27 24.40 -14.75 51.97
CA GLN A 27 23.63 -15.53 50.98
C GLN A 27 22.18 -15.69 51.50
N LEU A 28 21.11 -15.92 50.72
CA LEU A 28 20.79 -16.02 49.28
C LEU A 28 19.43 -15.27 49.08
N LEU A 29 18.87 -14.99 47.90
CA LEU A 29 18.51 -15.87 46.79
C LEU A 29 18.21 -15.03 45.53
N SER A 30 18.33 -15.61 44.34
CA SER A 30 18.27 -14.91 43.05
C SER A 30 16.91 -14.95 42.32
N VAL A 31 16.53 -13.81 41.73
CA VAL A 31 15.71 -13.73 40.51
C VAL A 31 16.34 -12.67 39.62
N ALA A 32 16.55 -12.96 38.33
CA ALA A 32 17.21 -12.05 37.40
C ALA A 32 16.21 -11.45 36.40
N PRO A 33 16.10 -10.10 36.30
CA PRO A 33 15.53 -9.45 35.13
C PRO A 33 16.56 -9.46 33.99
N THR A 34 16.20 -9.99 32.83
CA THR A 34 17.05 -9.98 31.64
C THR A 34 17.31 -8.54 31.19
N ALA A 35 18.54 -8.22 30.78
CA ALA A 35 18.95 -6.84 30.54
C ALA A 35 18.19 -6.17 29.37
N THR A 36 17.44 -5.11 29.68
CA THR A 36 16.97 -4.16 28.66
C THR A 36 18.13 -3.32 28.17
N LEU A 37 18.50 -3.43 26.89
CA LEU A 37 19.47 -2.54 26.25
C LEU A 37 18.88 -1.12 26.14
N GLN A 38 19.21 -0.29 27.12
CA GLN A 38 18.75 1.09 27.22
C GLN A 38 19.41 1.94 26.13
N ALA A 39 18.66 2.33 25.11
CA ALA A 39 19.20 3.04 23.94
C ALA A 39 19.73 4.44 24.30
N ASP A 40 21.00 4.71 23.97
CA ASP A 40 21.67 5.96 24.31
C ASP A 40 21.05 7.18 23.60
N ALA A 41 20.63 8.16 24.41
CA ALA A 41 19.80 9.29 24.02
C ALA A 41 20.62 10.44 23.42
N SER A 42 21.27 10.19 22.28
CA SER A 42 22.16 11.13 21.58
C SER A 42 21.45 12.41 21.06
N ALA A 43 21.30 13.39 21.95
CA ALA A 43 21.12 14.83 21.71
C ALA A 43 20.11 15.25 20.60
N LYS A 44 18.81 15.03 20.85
CA LYS A 44 17.73 15.60 20.03
C LYS A 44 17.67 17.13 20.20
N SER A 45 18.08 17.88 19.19
CA SER A 45 17.86 19.34 19.09
C SER A 45 16.81 19.62 18.00
N SER A 46 15.56 19.76 18.41
CA SER A 46 14.43 20.18 17.56
C SER A 46 14.38 21.70 17.45
N SER A 47 13.99 22.20 16.26
CA SER A 47 13.61 23.61 16.11
C SER A 47 12.23 23.88 16.72
N PRO A 48 11.86 25.15 16.98
CA PRO A 48 10.44 25.52 16.99
C PRO A 48 9.71 24.94 15.76
N ASN A 49 8.45 24.58 15.96
CA ASN A 49 7.57 23.94 14.96
C ASN A 49 8.06 22.59 14.37
N LEU A 50 9.09 21.96 14.95
CA LEU A 50 9.63 20.66 14.53
C LEU A 50 9.99 20.57 13.03
N GLN A 51 10.36 21.69 12.41
CA GLN A 51 10.67 21.79 10.98
C GLN A 51 12.10 21.38 10.62
N VAL A 52 12.99 21.20 11.61
CA VAL A 52 14.38 20.78 11.41
C VAL A 52 14.68 19.55 12.26
N PHE A 53 15.23 18.52 11.61
CA PHE A 53 15.74 17.31 12.23
C PHE A 53 17.23 17.13 11.92
N LYS A 54 18.04 16.84 12.94
CA LYS A 54 19.50 16.68 12.85
C LYS A 54 19.93 15.40 13.53
N TYR A 55 20.87 14.68 12.93
CA TYR A 55 21.38 13.41 13.45
C TYR A 55 22.79 13.11 12.95
N LYS A 56 23.45 12.11 13.54
CA LYS A 56 24.74 11.60 13.09
C LYS A 56 24.57 10.42 12.13
N THR A 57 25.23 10.50 10.98
CA THR A 57 25.32 9.39 10.02
C THR A 57 26.30 8.32 10.54
N PRO A 58 26.21 7.07 10.07
CA PRO A 58 27.21 6.03 10.39
C PRO A 58 28.64 6.41 10.00
N SER A 59 28.81 7.31 9.02
CA SER A 59 30.11 7.83 8.59
C SER A 59 30.65 9.00 9.45
N GLY A 60 30.06 9.25 10.62
CA GLY A 60 30.45 10.36 11.54
C GLY A 60 30.01 11.76 11.10
N GLY A 61 29.65 11.93 9.83
CA GLY A 61 29.06 13.16 9.28
C GLY A 61 27.74 13.52 9.97
N THR A 62 27.41 14.81 9.98
CA THR A 62 26.14 15.34 10.50
C THR A 62 25.16 15.53 9.34
N ALA A 63 24.00 14.89 9.44
CA ALA A 63 22.89 15.10 8.51
C ALA A 63 21.90 16.15 9.07
N THR A 64 21.22 16.86 8.18
CA THR A 64 20.18 17.84 8.51
C THR A 64 19.07 17.77 7.48
N ILE A 65 17.85 17.49 7.93
CA ILE A 65 16.61 17.59 7.18
C ILE A 65 15.90 18.86 7.63
N GLN A 66 15.40 19.64 6.67
CA GLN A 66 14.67 20.88 6.92
C GLN A 66 13.44 20.97 6.01
N ILE A 67 12.31 21.36 6.59
CA ILE A 67 11.14 21.85 5.84
C ILE A 67 11.31 23.34 5.51
N GLN A 68 11.00 23.70 4.27
CA GLN A 68 10.78 25.06 3.81
C GLN A 68 9.30 25.22 3.45
N GLY A 69 8.70 26.32 3.89
CA GLY A 69 7.25 26.51 3.84
C GLY A 69 6.53 25.78 4.98
N ARG A 70 5.31 25.33 4.72
CA ARG A 70 4.44 24.71 5.73
C ARG A 70 4.78 23.24 5.96
N GLY A 71 4.64 22.76 7.19
CA GLY A 71 4.78 21.33 7.54
C GLY A 71 5.59 21.10 8.80
N THR A 72 5.68 19.84 9.22
CA THR A 72 6.45 19.35 10.38
C THR A 72 7.15 18.02 10.06
N LEU A 73 8.31 17.76 10.68
CA LEU A 73 9.04 16.49 10.64
C LEU A 73 8.73 15.60 11.86
N GLU A 74 7.66 15.89 12.60
CA GLU A 74 7.21 15.11 13.76
C GLU A 74 7.07 13.61 13.42
N GLY A 75 7.71 12.75 14.22
CA GLY A 75 7.82 11.31 13.98
C GLY A 75 9.06 10.88 13.20
N THR A 76 9.82 11.81 12.62
CA THR A 76 11.11 11.50 11.99
C THR A 76 12.11 10.96 13.01
N THR A 77 12.78 9.86 12.66
CA THR A 77 13.81 9.21 13.51
C THR A 77 15.03 8.83 12.69
N ALA A 78 16.14 8.52 13.37
CA ALA A 78 17.35 7.99 12.73
C ALA A 78 18.04 6.89 13.57
N PRO A 79 17.37 5.76 13.85
CA PRO A 79 17.98 4.64 14.56
C PRO A 79 19.24 4.16 13.83
N GLY A 80 20.34 3.94 14.56
CA GLY A 80 21.64 3.59 13.97
C GLY A 80 22.21 4.61 12.97
N GLY A 81 21.64 5.82 12.87
CA GLY A 81 21.97 6.79 11.83
C GLY A 81 21.31 6.54 10.47
N VAL A 82 20.31 5.66 10.38
CA VAL A 82 19.50 5.40 9.18
C VAL A 82 18.19 6.18 9.26
N LEU A 83 17.94 7.08 8.31
CA LEU A 83 16.80 8.01 8.38
C LEU A 83 15.46 7.32 8.05
N ASN A 84 14.50 7.48 8.96
CA ASN A 84 13.08 7.27 8.72
C ASN A 84 12.39 8.64 8.73
N LEU A 85 12.08 9.17 7.54
CA LEU A 85 11.54 10.52 7.35
C LEU A 85 10.02 10.48 7.41
N VAL A 86 9.46 11.12 8.43
CA VAL A 86 8.01 11.27 8.60
C VAL A 86 7.65 12.75 8.46
N TYR A 87 6.74 13.07 7.54
CA TYR A 87 6.25 14.43 7.31
C TYR A 87 4.75 14.55 7.56
N SER A 88 4.28 15.73 7.97
CA SER A 88 2.84 16.06 7.94
C SER A 88 2.56 17.57 7.89
N LYS A 89 1.28 17.94 7.72
CA LYS A 89 0.78 19.32 7.63
C LYS A 89 1.40 20.14 6.48
N THR A 90 1.73 19.46 5.37
CA THR A 90 2.38 20.02 4.17
C THR A 90 1.35 20.50 3.14
N ASN A 91 1.79 21.17 2.06
CA ASN A 91 0.95 21.55 0.93
C ASN A 91 1.76 21.64 -0.39
N ALA A 92 1.12 22.04 -1.50
CA ALA A 92 1.71 22.14 -2.84
C ALA A 92 2.90 23.13 -2.98
N ASN A 93 3.28 23.83 -1.91
CA ASN A 93 4.44 24.72 -1.85
C ASN A 93 5.56 24.21 -0.91
N THR A 94 5.29 23.19 -0.08
CA THR A 94 6.27 22.63 0.87
C THR A 94 7.47 22.00 0.16
N LYS A 95 8.69 22.24 0.68
CA LYS A 95 9.91 21.57 0.24
C LYS A 95 10.65 20.94 1.42
N ILE A 96 10.94 19.65 1.34
CA ILE A 96 11.80 18.92 2.26
C ILE A 96 13.21 18.93 1.65
N ILE A 97 14.16 19.54 2.35
CA ILE A 97 15.56 19.68 1.92
C ILE A 97 16.46 18.88 2.86
N GLY A 98 17.20 17.92 2.32
CA GLY A 98 18.21 17.15 3.06
C GLY A 98 19.63 17.57 2.69
N SER A 99 20.51 17.69 3.68
CA SER A 99 21.94 17.92 3.50
C SER A 99 22.79 17.09 4.47
N VAL A 100 24.04 16.81 4.10
CA VAL A 100 25.01 16.07 4.92
C VAL A 100 26.35 16.80 4.89
N LYS A 101 26.97 17.02 6.06
CA LYS A 101 28.27 17.67 6.21
C LYS A 101 29.24 16.78 7.00
N GLY A 102 30.45 16.61 6.46
CA GLY A 102 31.45 15.68 7.00
C GLY A 102 31.10 14.21 6.72
N GLY A 103 31.96 13.30 7.21
CA GLY A 103 31.89 11.88 6.85
C GLY A 103 32.04 11.68 5.34
N ASN A 104 31.35 10.67 4.80
CA ASN A 104 31.39 10.37 3.36
C ASN A 104 30.52 11.32 2.51
N GLY A 105 30.01 12.41 3.08
CA GLY A 105 29.13 13.37 2.39
C GLY A 105 27.76 12.81 1.99
N THR A 106 27.39 11.61 2.47
CA THR A 106 26.11 10.94 2.21
C THR A 106 25.53 10.31 3.47
N ALA A 107 24.22 10.09 3.51
CA ALA A 107 23.53 9.41 4.61
C ALA A 107 22.61 8.28 4.10
N PRO A 108 22.40 7.20 4.88
CA PRO A 108 21.39 6.21 4.58
C PRO A 108 19.97 6.70 4.94
N LEU A 109 19.01 6.32 4.12
CA LEU A 109 17.57 6.57 4.20
C LEU A 109 16.86 5.22 4.07
N ALA A 110 16.05 4.84 5.05
CA ALA A 110 15.19 3.66 4.97
C ALA A 110 13.80 4.03 4.47
N THR A 111 13.15 5.04 5.07
CA THR A 111 11.77 5.40 4.71
C THR A 111 11.51 6.88 4.46
N ILE A 112 10.53 7.18 3.59
CA ILE A 112 9.81 8.45 3.55
C ILE A 112 8.31 8.15 3.55
N ARG A 113 7.54 8.71 4.49
CA ARG A 113 6.06 8.61 4.49
C ARG A 113 5.36 9.80 5.14
N TYR A 114 4.08 9.98 4.80
CA TYR A 114 3.19 10.85 5.55
C TYR A 114 2.88 10.25 6.93
N LYS A 115 2.80 11.07 7.98
CA LYS A 115 2.65 10.63 9.38
C LYS A 115 1.51 9.63 9.61
N ASN A 116 0.37 9.85 8.99
CA ASN A 116 -0.85 9.09 9.23
C ASN A 116 -1.16 8.05 8.13
N LEU A 117 -0.32 7.94 7.09
CA LEU A 117 -0.41 6.85 6.13
C LEU A 117 0.58 5.75 6.52
N SER A 118 0.11 4.50 6.44
CA SER A 118 0.99 3.33 6.43
C SER A 118 1.87 3.37 5.18
N ILE A 119 3.08 2.82 5.23
CA ILE A 119 4.02 2.89 4.10
C ILE A 119 3.51 2.08 2.89
N GLU A 120 2.71 1.05 3.17
CA GLU A 120 2.03 0.12 2.24
C GLU A 120 0.73 0.69 1.64
N ASN A 121 0.22 1.82 2.15
CA ASN A 121 -1.01 2.44 1.64
C ASN A 121 -0.71 3.32 0.42
N LEU A 122 -0.85 2.75 -0.78
CA LEU A 122 -0.50 3.38 -2.05
C LEU A 122 -1.63 4.25 -2.63
N SER A 123 -2.75 4.37 -1.91
CA SER A 123 -3.89 5.18 -2.32
C SER A 123 -3.64 6.69 -2.17
N GLY A 124 -2.74 7.10 -1.28
CA GLY A 124 -2.47 8.51 -0.95
C GLY A 124 -3.63 9.29 -0.28
N VAL A 125 -4.79 8.66 -0.05
CA VAL A 125 -6.02 9.34 0.38
C VAL A 125 -5.87 9.92 1.79
N GLY A 126 -6.29 11.18 1.96
CA GLY A 126 -6.11 11.94 3.20
C GLY A 126 -4.66 12.37 3.52
N GLY A 127 -3.68 11.94 2.72
CA GLY A 127 -2.30 12.41 2.82
C GLY A 127 -2.16 13.89 2.45
N SER A 128 -1.23 14.61 3.09
CA SER A 128 -0.85 15.96 2.65
C SER A 128 0.12 15.89 1.46
N VAL A 129 -0.10 16.71 0.44
CA VAL A 129 0.81 16.82 -0.72
C VAL A 129 2.11 17.57 -0.36
N LEU A 130 3.17 17.44 -1.17
CA LEU A 130 4.40 18.26 -1.02
C LEU A 130 5.06 18.57 -2.36
N LYS A 131 5.64 19.78 -2.53
CA LYS A 131 6.24 20.17 -3.83
C LYS A 131 7.56 19.45 -4.13
N THR A 132 8.42 19.25 -3.13
CA THR A 132 9.78 18.73 -3.38
C THR A 132 10.34 17.92 -2.22
N ALA A 133 10.85 16.73 -2.49
CA ALA A 133 11.71 15.93 -1.61
C ALA A 133 13.16 15.93 -2.14
N SER A 134 13.96 16.93 -1.74
CA SER A 134 15.33 17.13 -2.22
C SER A 134 16.38 16.51 -1.28
N LEU A 135 16.56 15.20 -1.36
CA LEU A 135 17.51 14.41 -0.56
C LEU A 135 18.74 13.98 -1.40
N LYS A 136 19.35 14.92 -2.13
CA LYS A 136 20.45 14.71 -3.09
C LYS A 136 21.71 14.00 -2.56
N GLN A 137 21.87 13.93 -1.23
CA GLN A 137 22.99 13.28 -0.54
C GLN A 137 22.58 11.96 0.14
N PHE A 138 21.34 11.50 -0.05
CA PHE A 138 20.79 10.36 0.66
C PHE A 138 20.70 9.15 -0.26
N ASN A 139 21.08 8.00 0.28
CA ASN A 139 20.95 6.71 -0.37
C ASN A 139 19.71 6.05 0.23
N LEU A 140 18.65 5.85 -0.57
CA LEU A 140 17.63 4.87 -0.21
C LEU A 140 18.36 3.52 -0.16
N ILE A 141 18.43 2.93 1.03
CA ILE A 141 19.15 1.67 1.26
C ILE A 141 18.40 0.50 0.62
N ASP A 142 19.06 -0.65 0.55
CA ASP A 142 18.38 -1.89 0.16
C ASP A 142 17.22 -2.16 1.14
N ASN A 143 16.11 -2.70 0.66
CA ASN A 143 14.82 -2.83 1.37
C ASN A 143 14.11 -1.49 1.70
N GLY A 144 14.64 -0.33 1.27
CA GLY A 144 14.06 0.99 1.59
C GLY A 144 12.79 1.36 0.79
N ASN A 145 11.85 2.06 1.44
CA ASN A 145 10.53 2.39 0.88
C ASN A 145 10.19 3.90 0.95
N ILE A 146 9.80 4.51 -0.17
CA ILE A 146 9.35 5.90 -0.29
C ILE A 146 7.90 5.93 -0.76
N ASN A 147 6.98 6.36 0.10
CA ASN A 147 5.59 6.58 -0.26
C ASN A 147 5.27 8.09 -0.26
N LEU A 148 5.07 8.62 -1.48
CA LEU A 148 4.65 9.99 -1.78
C LEU A 148 3.37 10.01 -2.65
N THR A 149 2.53 8.98 -2.53
CA THR A 149 1.27 8.84 -3.27
C THR A 149 0.23 9.91 -2.94
N SER A 150 0.41 10.66 -1.84
CA SER A 150 -0.31 11.90 -1.54
C SER A 150 -0.21 12.93 -2.69
N GLY A 151 0.95 13.03 -3.36
CA GLY A 151 1.22 13.99 -4.43
C GLY A 151 2.58 14.70 -4.28
N VAL A 152 3.41 14.67 -5.34
CA VAL A 152 4.72 15.33 -5.42
C VAL A 152 5.14 15.74 -6.84
N ASP A 153 5.82 16.88 -6.98
CA ASP A 153 6.42 17.32 -8.26
C ASP A 153 7.85 16.77 -8.43
N ILE A 154 8.72 16.92 -7.41
CA ILE A 154 10.17 16.76 -7.56
C ILE A 154 10.74 15.86 -6.45
N VAL A 155 11.42 14.78 -6.85
CA VAL A 155 12.14 13.87 -5.94
C VAL A 155 13.62 13.77 -6.36
N TYR A 156 14.53 14.03 -5.42
CA TYR A 156 15.98 13.92 -5.65
C TYR A 156 16.65 13.01 -4.63
N LEU A 157 17.43 12.03 -5.12
CA LEU A 157 18.18 11.05 -4.31
C LEU A 157 19.62 10.91 -4.85
N ASN A 158 20.56 10.45 -4.02
CA ASN A 158 21.88 10.01 -4.52
C ASN A 158 21.81 8.60 -5.09
N SER A 159 21.19 7.65 -4.38
CA SER A 159 20.95 6.32 -4.93
C SER A 159 19.69 5.65 -4.41
N ILE A 160 19.27 4.63 -5.15
CA ILE A 160 18.25 3.63 -4.80
C ILE A 160 18.94 2.26 -4.79
N GLY A 161 18.66 1.44 -3.78
CA GLY A 161 19.21 0.09 -3.57
C GLY A 161 18.55 -1.01 -4.39
N ALA A 162 18.58 -2.23 -3.86
CA ALA A 162 17.78 -3.40 -4.25
C ALA A 162 16.61 -3.62 -3.26
N ASN A 163 15.57 -4.37 -3.66
CA ASN A 163 14.33 -4.55 -2.89
C ASN A 163 13.65 -3.20 -2.49
N THR A 164 13.91 -2.13 -3.22
CA THR A 164 13.40 -0.81 -2.86
C THR A 164 12.09 -0.49 -3.54
N GLN A 165 11.23 0.24 -2.85
CA GLN A 165 9.94 0.70 -3.36
C GLN A 165 9.90 2.23 -3.38
N VAL A 166 9.46 2.82 -4.48
CA VAL A 166 9.32 4.28 -4.65
C VAL A 166 7.99 4.57 -5.34
N HIS A 167 6.97 4.84 -4.53
CA HIS A 167 5.60 5.12 -4.96
C HIS A 167 5.33 6.62 -5.01
N LEU A 168 5.10 7.15 -6.21
CA LEU A 168 4.90 8.58 -6.46
C LEU A 168 3.53 8.84 -7.10
N ARG A 169 2.92 9.98 -6.80
CA ARG A 169 1.78 10.49 -7.58
C ARG A 169 2.07 11.91 -8.03
N TYR A 170 1.80 12.23 -9.29
CA TYR A 170 1.94 13.59 -9.80
C TYR A 170 0.91 14.52 -9.15
N LEU A 171 1.36 15.71 -8.76
CA LEU A 171 0.53 16.78 -8.22
C LEU A 171 0.19 17.78 -9.35
N PRO A 172 -1.07 17.87 -9.82
CA PRO A 172 -1.43 18.78 -10.90
C PRO A 172 -1.13 20.25 -10.56
N GLU A 173 -0.47 20.95 -11.48
CA GLU A 173 -0.11 22.37 -11.32
C GLU A 173 -1.32 23.29 -11.12
N THR A 174 -2.52 22.84 -11.52
CA THR A 174 -3.79 23.57 -11.46
C THR A 174 -4.70 23.15 -10.30
N ILE A 175 -4.14 22.85 -9.13
CA ILE A 175 -4.89 22.93 -7.86
C ILE A 175 -4.65 24.32 -7.25
N PRO A 176 -5.43 25.36 -7.63
CA PRO A 176 -5.36 26.63 -6.91
C PRO A 176 -5.71 26.39 -5.45
N ALA A 177 -5.03 27.09 -4.54
CA ALA A 177 -5.52 27.24 -3.18
C ALA A 177 -6.67 28.25 -3.21
N SER A 178 -7.87 27.80 -3.61
CA SER A 178 -9.08 28.61 -3.44
C SER A 178 -9.39 28.76 -1.95
N ASP A 179 -9.71 29.98 -1.52
CA ASP A 179 -10.23 30.20 -0.18
C ASP A 179 -11.64 29.57 -0.10
N THR A 180 -11.68 28.34 0.42
CA THR A 180 -12.91 27.55 0.52
C THR A 180 -12.93 26.84 1.86
N ALA A 181 -13.29 27.60 2.90
CA ALA A 181 -13.62 27.05 4.22
C ALA A 181 -15.01 26.38 4.16
N GLY A 182 -15.08 25.19 3.57
CA GLY A 182 -16.30 24.40 3.48
C GLY A 182 -16.02 22.99 3.00
N SER A 183 -16.46 21.99 3.77
CA SER A 183 -16.39 20.58 3.37
C SER A 183 -17.32 20.34 2.18
N ALA A 184 -16.77 20.21 0.98
CA ALA A 184 -17.53 19.78 -0.18
C ALA A 184 -17.76 18.27 -0.09
N SER A 185 -18.95 17.90 0.40
CA SER A 185 -19.59 16.61 0.16
C SER A 185 -20.35 16.73 -1.17
N ASP A 186 -19.95 15.96 -2.17
CA ASP A 186 -20.75 15.75 -3.38
C ASP A 186 -21.57 14.46 -3.21
N THR A 187 -22.89 14.61 -3.20
CA THR A 187 -23.88 13.54 -2.97
C THR A 187 -24.55 13.07 -4.25
N THR A 188 -23.75 12.57 -5.18
CA THR A 188 -24.27 11.77 -6.30
C THR A 188 -24.75 10.40 -5.80
N ASN A 189 -26.00 10.04 -6.10
CA ASN A 189 -26.65 8.77 -5.71
C ASN A 189 -26.57 8.41 -4.21
N ASN A 190 -26.73 9.40 -3.31
CA ASN A 190 -26.62 9.23 -1.84
C ASN A 190 -25.24 8.77 -1.32
N VAL A 191 -24.20 8.70 -2.16
CA VAL A 191 -22.81 8.47 -1.76
C VAL A 191 -22.15 9.79 -1.42
N SER A 192 -21.47 9.91 -0.27
CA SER A 192 -20.77 11.15 0.12
C SER A 192 -19.31 11.14 -0.34
N ASN A 193 -19.02 11.77 -1.49
CA ASN A 193 -17.65 12.03 -1.92
C ASN A 193 -17.09 13.22 -1.13
N ASN A 194 -16.26 12.94 -0.11
CA ASN A 194 -15.71 13.97 0.79
C ASN A 194 -14.42 14.58 0.24
N ILE A 195 -14.48 15.80 -0.31
CA ILE A 195 -13.28 16.61 -0.54
C ILE A 195 -12.82 17.20 0.80
N ILE A 196 -11.73 16.68 1.35
CA ILE A 196 -11.18 17.14 2.63
C ILE A 196 -10.29 18.37 2.44
N THR A 197 -10.93 19.54 2.51
CA THR A 197 -10.31 20.84 2.81
C THR A 197 -10.42 21.11 4.31
N ASP A 198 -9.39 20.68 5.06
CA ASP A 198 -9.31 20.92 6.51
C ASP A 198 -9.23 22.44 6.84
N VAL A 199 -9.71 22.82 8.03
CA VAL A 199 -9.73 24.21 8.56
C VAL A 199 -8.35 24.87 8.55
N PHE A 200 -7.28 24.08 8.50
CA PHE A 200 -5.90 24.54 8.36
C PHE A 200 -5.39 24.65 6.90
N LEU A 201 -6.24 24.67 5.87
CA LEU A 201 -5.85 24.71 4.44
C LEU A 201 -4.87 23.58 4.06
N VAL A 202 -5.14 22.34 4.52
CA VAL A 202 -4.41 21.16 4.05
C VAL A 202 -5.05 20.69 2.75
N GLN A 203 -4.30 20.75 1.65
CA GLN A 203 -4.67 20.06 0.41
C GLN A 203 -4.44 18.55 0.64
N SER A 204 -5.53 17.79 0.63
CA SER A 204 -5.52 16.32 0.71
C SER A 204 -6.38 15.72 -0.39
N LEU A 205 -6.00 14.55 -0.88
CA LEU A 205 -6.58 13.94 -2.08
C LEU A 205 -7.66 12.90 -1.71
N ALA A 206 -8.73 12.86 -2.49
CA ALA A 206 -9.96 12.12 -2.21
C ALA A 206 -10.38 11.18 -3.38
N GLY A 207 -9.45 10.35 -3.87
CA GLY A 207 -9.73 9.34 -4.89
C GLY A 207 -8.84 8.11 -4.74
N SER A 208 -9.44 6.92 -4.68
CA SER A 208 -8.77 5.65 -4.32
C SER A 208 -8.59 4.65 -5.47
N SER A 209 -9.03 4.97 -6.69
CA SER A 209 -9.06 4.07 -7.85
C SER A 209 -7.82 4.09 -8.76
N GLY A 210 -7.17 5.24 -8.93
CA GLY A 210 -6.17 5.46 -9.98
C GLY A 210 -6.76 5.60 -11.39
N GLU A 211 -7.86 4.89 -11.71
CA GLU A 211 -8.74 5.21 -12.83
C GLU A 211 -9.37 6.60 -12.61
N PHE A 212 -8.96 7.57 -13.43
CA PHE A 212 -9.64 8.85 -13.55
C PHE A 212 -11.05 8.62 -14.11
N LEU A 213 -12.08 9.04 -13.37
CA LEU A 213 -13.31 9.45 -14.02
C LEU A 213 -12.95 10.61 -14.96
N THR A 214 -13.15 10.42 -16.26
CA THR A 214 -12.86 11.45 -17.27
C THR A 214 -13.87 12.57 -17.21
N ALA A 215 -13.66 13.50 -16.27
CA ALA A 215 -14.16 14.86 -16.39
C ALA A 215 -13.81 15.36 -17.80
N GLY A 216 -14.84 15.74 -18.56
CA GLY A 216 -14.76 15.78 -20.02
C GLY A 216 -13.68 16.74 -20.53
N ASN A 217 -12.73 16.20 -21.30
CA ASN A 217 -11.76 16.93 -22.10
C ASN A 217 -10.92 17.95 -21.29
N ILE A 218 -9.77 17.51 -20.74
CA ILE A 218 -8.76 18.42 -20.17
C ILE A 218 -8.09 19.18 -21.33
N VAL A 219 -8.76 20.24 -21.79
CA VAL A 219 -8.24 21.18 -22.77
C VAL A 219 -7.24 22.08 -22.06
N ASN A 220 -5.95 21.95 -22.41
CA ASN A 220 -4.98 22.99 -22.11
C ASN A 220 -5.38 24.25 -22.89
N GLU A 221 -5.91 25.27 -22.22
CA GLU A 221 -6.04 26.60 -22.83
C GLU A 221 -4.65 27.16 -23.15
N SER A 222 -4.27 27.12 -24.42
CA SER A 222 -3.02 27.67 -24.90
C SER A 222 -3.10 29.20 -24.90
N VAL A 223 -2.67 29.84 -23.80
CA VAL A 223 -2.57 31.30 -23.72
C VAL A 223 -1.63 31.80 -24.83
N ALA A 224 -2.19 32.47 -25.82
CA ALA A 224 -1.47 32.84 -27.05
C ALA A 224 -0.50 34.00 -26.79
N GLY A 225 0.78 33.69 -26.55
CA GLY A 225 1.82 34.70 -26.35
C GLY A 225 3.24 34.17 -26.55
N HIS A 226 3.83 34.48 -27.71
CA HIS A 226 5.26 34.43 -28.04
C HIS A 226 6.04 33.15 -27.63
N PRO A 227 6.35 32.24 -28.57
CA PRO A 227 7.05 31.00 -28.25
C PRO A 227 8.52 31.26 -27.86
N GLY A 228 8.78 31.32 -26.55
CA GLY A 228 10.05 30.85 -26.00
C GLY A 228 10.25 29.35 -26.26
N ALA A 229 11.38 28.80 -25.82
CA ALA A 229 11.56 27.34 -25.83
C ALA A 229 10.38 26.69 -25.07
N PRO A 230 9.68 25.67 -25.65
CA PRO A 230 8.44 25.17 -25.08
C PRO A 230 8.59 24.81 -23.60
N PRO A 231 7.65 25.24 -22.72
CA PRO A 231 7.67 24.82 -21.32
C PRO A 231 7.65 23.29 -21.29
N ALA A 232 8.60 22.70 -20.57
CA ALA A 232 8.77 21.26 -20.57
C ALA A 232 7.51 20.58 -19.96
N PRO A 233 7.03 19.45 -20.50
CA PRO A 233 5.72 18.90 -20.16
C PRO A 233 5.50 18.77 -18.63
N PRO A 234 4.33 19.20 -18.09
CA PRO A 234 4.01 19.03 -16.68
C PRO A 234 4.06 17.58 -16.24
N GLY A 235 4.65 17.32 -15.07
CA GLY A 235 4.81 15.97 -14.53
C GLY A 235 5.97 15.84 -13.54
N ILE A 236 6.13 14.66 -12.96
CA ILE A 236 7.19 14.37 -11.96
C ILE A 236 8.61 14.52 -12.54
N ILE A 237 9.51 15.12 -11.75
CA ILE A 237 10.96 15.04 -11.90
C ILE A 237 11.55 14.11 -10.83
N LEU A 238 11.95 12.90 -11.24
CA LEU A 238 12.78 12.03 -10.41
C LEU A 238 14.24 12.13 -10.87
N LYS A 239 15.15 12.61 -10.00
CA LYS A 239 16.60 12.55 -10.25
C LYS A 239 17.31 11.70 -9.22
N VAL A 240 17.87 10.58 -9.67
CA VAL A 240 18.62 9.62 -8.85
C VAL A 240 19.95 9.32 -9.51
N ASN A 241 21.07 9.58 -8.85
CA ASN A 241 22.39 9.42 -9.47
C ASN A 241 22.70 7.94 -9.80
N ARG A 242 22.35 6.98 -8.93
CA ARG A 242 22.49 5.53 -9.22
C ARG A 242 21.31 4.68 -8.73
N ILE A 243 20.84 3.72 -9.52
CA ILE A 243 19.87 2.68 -9.11
C ILE A 243 20.57 1.32 -9.13
N LYS A 244 20.32 0.46 -8.13
CA LYS A 244 21.08 -0.78 -7.86
C LYS A 244 20.21 -2.01 -7.55
N GLY A 245 19.12 -2.23 -8.27
CA GLY A 245 18.39 -3.50 -8.18
C GLY A 245 19.28 -4.71 -8.53
N ASN A 246 19.01 -5.84 -7.90
CA ASN A 246 19.78 -7.08 -7.93
C ASN A 246 19.21 -8.15 -8.90
N ILE A 247 18.16 -7.83 -9.66
CA ILE A 247 17.59 -8.76 -10.66
C ILE A 247 18.54 -9.05 -11.83
N THR A 248 18.62 -10.33 -12.20
CA THR A 248 19.45 -10.84 -13.32
C THR A 248 18.74 -10.75 -14.67
N ASN A 249 17.40 -10.84 -14.66
CA ASN A 249 16.52 -10.70 -15.82
C ASN A 249 15.51 -9.57 -15.59
N PRO A 250 15.11 -8.82 -16.64
CA PRO A 250 14.05 -7.82 -16.52
C PRO A 250 12.66 -8.50 -16.38
N PRO A 251 11.83 -8.13 -15.40
CA PRO A 251 10.47 -8.67 -15.22
C PRO A 251 9.54 -8.25 -16.36
N ASN A 252 8.62 -9.12 -16.80
CA ASN A 252 7.61 -8.79 -17.79
C ASN A 252 6.27 -8.45 -17.14
N LEU A 253 6.06 -7.15 -16.90
CA LEU A 253 4.83 -6.59 -16.35
C LEU A 253 3.54 -6.94 -17.13
N LEU A 254 3.65 -7.48 -18.36
CA LEU A 254 2.51 -7.96 -19.15
C LEU A 254 2.10 -9.41 -18.88
N THR A 255 2.98 -10.25 -18.32
CA THR A 255 2.73 -11.70 -18.15
C THR A 255 2.99 -12.24 -16.76
N ASP A 256 3.85 -11.60 -15.98
CA ASP A 256 4.45 -12.24 -14.80
C ASP A 256 3.64 -12.02 -13.50
N ALA A 257 2.39 -11.56 -13.64
CA ALA A 257 1.44 -11.52 -12.53
C ALA A 257 0.91 -12.92 -12.21
N GLU A 258 0.92 -13.27 -10.92
CA GLU A 258 0.48 -14.55 -10.40
C GLU A 258 -0.65 -14.36 -9.38
N ILE A 259 -1.60 -15.29 -9.37
CA ILE A 259 -2.79 -15.28 -8.50
C ILE A 259 -2.93 -16.65 -7.85
N PHE A 260 -3.38 -16.70 -6.59
CA PHE A 260 -3.76 -17.97 -5.97
C PHE A 260 -5.26 -18.26 -6.18
N GLY A 261 -5.59 -19.53 -6.34
CA GLY A 261 -6.94 -20.05 -6.25
C GLY A 261 -7.01 -21.20 -5.25
N TYR A 262 -8.09 -21.28 -4.48
CA TYR A 262 -8.35 -22.37 -3.54
C TYR A 262 -9.36 -23.37 -4.13
N ASP A 263 -9.05 -24.66 -4.03
CA ASP A 263 -9.94 -25.78 -4.35
C ASP A 263 -10.33 -26.51 -3.06
N ALA A 264 -11.56 -26.25 -2.60
CA ALA A 264 -12.16 -26.96 -1.47
C ALA A 264 -12.22 -28.49 -1.71
N THR A 265 -12.41 -28.95 -2.96
CA THR A 265 -12.57 -30.38 -3.30
C THR A 265 -11.35 -31.22 -2.91
N THR A 266 -10.14 -30.66 -3.06
CA THR A 266 -8.88 -31.33 -2.68
C THR A 266 -8.16 -30.68 -1.50
N ASN A 267 -8.78 -29.67 -0.87
CA ASN A 267 -8.24 -28.80 0.17
C ASN A 267 -6.86 -28.20 -0.19
N ARG A 268 -6.75 -27.62 -1.39
CA ARG A 268 -5.48 -27.13 -1.97
C ARG A 268 -5.54 -25.68 -2.38
N LEU A 269 -4.42 -24.99 -2.16
CA LEU A 269 -4.18 -23.63 -2.59
C LEU A 269 -3.16 -23.67 -3.74
N ILE A 270 -3.56 -23.28 -4.94
CA ILE A 270 -2.79 -23.39 -6.18
C ILE A 270 -2.47 -21.99 -6.70
N ARG A 271 -1.21 -21.72 -7.04
CA ARG A 271 -0.77 -20.46 -7.66
C ARG A 271 -0.70 -20.63 -9.18
N PHE A 272 -1.25 -19.67 -9.91
CA PHE A 272 -1.34 -19.66 -11.36
C PHE A 272 -0.69 -18.42 -11.95
N ASN A 273 -0.03 -18.56 -13.11
CA ASN A 273 0.30 -17.40 -13.93
C ASN A 273 -0.98 -16.85 -14.60
N THR A 274 -1.25 -15.56 -14.42
CA THR A 274 -2.51 -14.93 -14.90
C THR A 274 -2.61 -14.82 -16.43
N ALA A 275 -1.49 -14.83 -17.15
CA ALA A 275 -1.46 -14.64 -18.60
C ALA A 275 -1.45 -15.97 -19.39
N THR A 276 -0.77 -17.00 -18.89
CA THR A 276 -0.77 -18.34 -19.52
C THR A 276 -1.79 -19.29 -18.91
N GLY A 277 -2.25 -19.01 -17.69
CA GLY A 277 -3.17 -19.85 -16.92
C GLY A 277 -2.52 -21.04 -16.22
N ASP A 278 -1.22 -21.28 -16.41
CA ASP A 278 -0.57 -22.51 -15.92
C ASP A 278 -0.33 -22.45 -14.40
N PRO A 279 -0.60 -23.53 -13.65
CA PRO A 279 -0.23 -23.63 -12.24
C PRO A 279 1.28 -23.79 -12.06
N ASN A 280 1.88 -23.08 -11.10
CA ASN A 280 3.32 -23.12 -10.84
C ASN A 280 3.71 -23.47 -9.38
N LEU A 281 2.75 -23.46 -8.45
CA LEU A 281 2.92 -23.88 -7.06
C LEU A 281 1.60 -24.47 -6.55
N THR A 282 1.67 -25.53 -5.73
CA THR A 282 0.51 -26.14 -5.08
C THR A 282 0.84 -26.42 -3.63
N ILE A 283 0.00 -25.92 -2.72
CA ILE A 283 0.11 -26.05 -1.28
C ILE A 283 -1.07 -26.88 -0.78
N GLN A 284 -0.81 -27.88 0.07
CA GLN A 284 -1.87 -28.60 0.77
C GLN A 284 -2.24 -27.82 2.02
N VAL A 285 -3.50 -27.39 2.13
CA VAL A 285 -3.96 -26.66 3.32
C VAL A 285 -4.23 -27.69 4.44
N PRO A 286 -3.85 -27.41 5.70
CA PRO A 286 -4.25 -28.24 6.85
C PRO A 286 -5.78 -28.21 7.08
N GLY A 287 -6.25 -29.06 7.99
CA GLY A 287 -7.67 -29.17 8.34
C GLY A 287 -8.40 -30.29 7.61
N THR A 288 -9.59 -30.62 8.10
CA THR A 288 -10.42 -31.76 7.65
C THR A 288 -11.79 -31.37 7.12
N SER A 289 -12.17 -30.09 7.24
CA SER A 289 -13.45 -29.54 6.78
C SER A 289 -13.20 -28.47 5.71
N PRO A 290 -13.30 -28.79 4.42
CA PRO A 290 -13.17 -27.80 3.37
C PRO A 290 -14.45 -26.95 3.28
N MET A 291 -14.54 -25.89 4.08
CA MET A 291 -15.50 -24.82 3.82
C MET A 291 -15.12 -23.99 2.59
N VAL A 292 -16.07 -23.21 2.10
CA VAL A 292 -15.91 -22.33 0.93
C VAL A 292 -15.14 -21.06 1.32
N GLY A 293 -13.89 -21.24 1.74
CA GLY A 293 -12.99 -20.17 2.17
C GLY A 293 -12.43 -19.35 1.01
N GLY A 294 -12.42 -18.03 1.15
CA GLY A 294 -11.65 -17.15 0.28
C GLY A 294 -10.14 -17.35 0.43
N ALA A 295 -9.37 -16.70 -0.44
CA ALA A 295 -7.92 -16.56 -0.31
C ALA A 295 -7.54 -15.08 -0.41
N ALA A 296 -6.45 -14.64 0.22
CA ALA A 296 -6.02 -13.23 0.14
C ALA A 296 -4.50 -13.09 0.25
N LEU A 297 -3.94 -11.97 -0.20
CA LEU A 297 -2.54 -11.61 -0.01
C LEU A 297 -2.40 -10.47 1.01
N SER A 298 -1.64 -10.69 2.09
CA SER A 298 -1.52 -9.72 3.17
C SER A 298 -0.12 -9.69 3.77
N ARG A 299 0.24 -8.56 4.39
CA ARG A 299 1.56 -8.34 4.98
C ARG A 299 1.71 -9.03 6.35
N ASN A 300 2.69 -9.90 6.47
CA ASN A 300 3.15 -10.53 7.71
C ASN A 300 4.57 -10.05 8.03
N ALA A 301 4.73 -9.22 9.05
CA ALA A 301 5.95 -8.47 9.37
C ALA A 301 6.56 -7.63 8.22
N GLY A 302 5.83 -7.48 7.10
CA GLY A 302 6.25 -6.81 5.86
C GLY A 302 6.40 -7.74 4.65
N HIS A 303 6.63 -9.03 4.88
CA HIS A 303 6.59 -10.08 3.86
C HIS A 303 5.16 -10.30 3.32
N LEU A 304 5.04 -10.72 2.06
CA LEU A 304 3.74 -11.03 1.47
C LEU A 304 3.41 -12.52 1.67
N ASP A 305 2.40 -12.77 2.49
CA ASP A 305 1.84 -14.10 2.72
C ASP A 305 0.52 -14.24 1.97
N VAL A 306 0.25 -15.44 1.44
CA VAL A 306 -1.08 -15.87 1.06
C VAL A 306 -1.77 -16.50 2.27
N VAL A 307 -3.01 -16.08 2.52
CA VAL A 307 -3.87 -16.63 3.56
C VAL A 307 -5.07 -17.34 2.97
N VAL A 308 -5.52 -18.40 3.65
CA VAL A 308 -6.68 -19.25 3.30
C VAL A 308 -7.32 -19.77 4.59
N SER A 309 -8.61 -20.14 4.57
CA SER A 309 -9.30 -20.63 5.76
C SER A 309 -10.04 -21.96 5.55
N ASP A 310 -10.10 -22.78 6.60
CA ASP A 310 -10.98 -23.96 6.72
C ASP A 310 -12.39 -23.62 7.25
N GLY A 311 -12.66 -22.34 7.49
CA GLY A 311 -13.87 -21.80 8.11
C GLY A 311 -13.72 -21.41 9.58
N THR A 312 -12.71 -21.91 10.31
CA THR A 312 -12.49 -21.59 11.74
C THR A 312 -11.07 -21.14 12.08
N THR A 313 -10.13 -21.58 11.25
CA THR A 313 -8.70 -21.28 11.28
C THR A 313 -8.31 -20.55 10.00
N VAL A 314 -7.48 -19.53 10.11
CA VAL A 314 -6.78 -18.92 8.96
C VAL A 314 -5.35 -19.44 8.97
N TYR A 315 -4.91 -20.01 7.85
CA TYR A 315 -3.55 -20.48 7.61
C TYR A 315 -2.79 -19.47 6.74
N ALA A 316 -1.52 -19.21 7.07
CA ALA A 316 -0.64 -18.31 6.34
C ALA A 316 0.55 -19.07 5.73
N PHE A 317 0.84 -18.77 4.46
CA PHE A 317 1.99 -19.31 3.73
C PHE A 317 2.72 -18.19 3.00
N ASN A 318 4.04 -18.22 2.97
CA ASN A 318 4.84 -17.27 2.22
C ASN A 318 4.48 -17.32 0.72
N ALA A 319 4.00 -16.21 0.15
CA ALA A 319 3.40 -16.20 -1.19
C ALA A 319 4.38 -16.61 -2.31
N VAL A 320 5.69 -16.42 -2.11
CA VAL A 320 6.74 -16.76 -3.08
C VAL A 320 7.12 -18.23 -3.01
N THR A 321 7.28 -18.80 -1.81
CA THR A 321 7.87 -20.13 -1.62
C THR A 321 6.88 -21.23 -1.25
N GLY A 322 5.70 -20.88 -0.73
CA GLY A 322 4.73 -21.83 -0.19
C GLY A 322 5.11 -22.45 1.15
N ALA A 323 6.16 -21.94 1.82
CA ALA A 323 6.47 -22.31 3.20
C ALA A 323 5.33 -21.87 4.15
N ALA A 324 5.02 -22.67 5.16
CA ALA A 324 4.01 -22.32 6.16
C ALA A 324 4.59 -21.36 7.21
N GLU A 325 3.94 -20.21 7.39
CA GLU A 325 4.36 -19.15 8.32
C GLU A 325 3.55 -19.19 9.63
N GLY A 326 2.34 -19.75 9.61
CA GLY A 326 1.58 -20.06 10.83
C GLY A 326 0.08 -20.19 10.61
N SER A 327 -0.68 -20.10 11.71
CA SER A 327 -2.15 -20.08 11.69
C SER A 327 -2.75 -19.44 12.94
N PHE A 328 -3.98 -18.94 12.84
CA PHE A 328 -4.75 -18.42 13.98
C PHE A 328 -6.25 -18.77 13.86
N THR A 329 -6.96 -18.93 14.98
CA THR A 329 -8.42 -19.12 14.98
C THR A 329 -9.17 -17.81 15.21
N VAL A 330 -10.44 -17.76 14.78
CA VAL A 330 -11.29 -16.54 14.86
C VAL A 330 -12.37 -16.59 15.96
N THR A 331 -12.44 -17.69 16.71
CA THR A 331 -13.47 -17.92 17.74
C THR A 331 -13.45 -16.90 18.88
N ASN A 332 -12.31 -16.24 19.09
CA ASN A 332 -12.12 -15.22 20.12
C ASN A 332 -12.80 -13.86 19.80
N LEU A 333 -13.31 -13.65 18.58
CA LEU A 333 -13.88 -12.38 18.16
C LEU A 333 -15.27 -12.10 18.75
N GLY A 334 -16.00 -13.13 19.21
CA GLY A 334 -17.29 -12.97 19.91
C GLY A 334 -18.42 -12.33 19.08
N LEU A 335 -18.29 -12.32 17.75
CA LEU A 335 -19.20 -11.63 16.84
C LEU A 335 -20.52 -12.42 16.65
N THR A 336 -21.64 -11.70 16.59
CA THR A 336 -22.99 -12.29 16.50
C THR A 336 -23.13 -13.14 15.24
N ASN A 337 -23.53 -14.40 15.42
CA ASN A 337 -23.68 -15.42 14.37
C ASN A 337 -22.42 -15.70 13.53
N PHE A 338 -21.24 -15.20 13.93
CA PHE A 338 -19.98 -15.53 13.27
C PHE A 338 -19.61 -16.97 13.62
N THR A 339 -19.73 -17.86 12.64
CA THR A 339 -19.62 -19.32 12.79
C THR A 339 -18.73 -19.97 11.74
N GLY A 340 -18.47 -19.29 10.62
CA GLY A 340 -17.54 -19.71 9.58
C GLY A 340 -16.70 -18.54 9.04
N ILE A 341 -15.81 -18.82 8.09
CA ILE A 341 -15.17 -17.82 7.24
C ILE A 341 -15.42 -18.25 5.79
N ASP A 342 -16.18 -17.44 5.05
CA ASP A 342 -16.45 -17.62 3.60
C ASP A 342 -15.99 -16.43 2.76
N ALA A 343 -15.27 -15.50 3.40
CA ALA A 343 -14.66 -14.33 2.78
C ALA A 343 -13.29 -14.03 3.43
N LEU A 344 -12.25 -13.95 2.61
CA LEU A 344 -10.95 -13.35 2.94
C LEU A 344 -10.61 -12.39 1.80
N GLY A 345 -10.08 -11.20 2.11
CA GLY A 345 -9.58 -10.24 1.12
C GLY A 345 -8.72 -9.18 1.80
N SER A 346 -7.87 -8.48 1.05
CA SER A 346 -6.82 -7.64 1.66
C SER A 346 -6.36 -6.47 0.79
N THR A 347 -5.99 -5.35 1.44
CA THR A 347 -5.46 -4.13 0.80
C THR A 347 -3.94 -4.00 0.97
N ASP A 348 -3.19 -5.09 0.84
CA ASP A 348 -1.82 -5.34 1.38
C ASP A 348 -1.70 -5.16 2.92
N ALA A 349 -2.03 -3.97 3.43
CA ALA A 349 -1.81 -3.51 4.80
C ALA A 349 -2.82 -4.02 5.84
N THR A 350 -4.01 -4.45 5.37
CA THR A 350 -5.14 -4.85 6.20
C THR A 350 -5.79 -6.08 5.59
N LEU A 351 -5.72 -7.20 6.31
CA LEU A 351 -6.55 -8.38 6.05
C LEU A 351 -7.96 -8.11 6.58
N VAL A 352 -8.97 -8.53 5.84
CA VAL A 352 -10.36 -8.56 6.27
C VAL A 352 -10.89 -9.98 6.14
N ILE A 353 -11.59 -10.42 7.17
CA ILE A 353 -12.29 -11.71 7.22
C ILE A 353 -13.80 -11.47 7.20
N GLY A 354 -14.57 -12.46 6.74
CA GLY A 354 -16.02 -12.37 6.68
C GLY A 354 -16.76 -13.70 6.78
N ASP A 355 -17.97 -13.61 7.31
CA ASP A 355 -19.00 -14.65 7.35
C ASP A 355 -20.28 -14.10 6.69
N SER A 356 -20.75 -14.72 5.59
CA SER A 356 -21.98 -14.31 4.89
C SER A 356 -23.28 -14.69 5.60
N ASN A 357 -23.19 -15.50 6.65
CA ASN A 357 -24.30 -15.97 7.47
C ASN A 357 -24.35 -15.26 8.82
N GLY A 358 -23.24 -14.62 9.22
CA GLY A 358 -23.13 -13.85 10.45
C GLY A 358 -23.91 -12.52 10.43
N GLY A 359 -23.83 -11.81 11.56
CA GLY A 359 -24.55 -10.55 11.75
C GLY A 359 -26.06 -10.71 12.00
N ALA A 360 -26.79 -9.60 11.97
CA ALA A 360 -28.23 -9.58 12.12
C ALA A 360 -28.92 -10.01 10.82
N GLN A 361 -29.99 -10.81 10.92
CA GLN A 361 -30.80 -11.28 9.78
C GLN A 361 -29.98 -12.00 8.68
N ASN A 362 -28.80 -12.53 9.02
CA ASN A 362 -27.86 -13.16 8.10
C ASN A 362 -27.46 -12.23 6.92
N ALA A 363 -27.39 -10.92 7.18
CA ALA A 363 -26.87 -9.93 6.22
C ALA A 363 -25.35 -10.07 5.98
N GLY A 364 -24.67 -10.85 6.81
CA GLY A 364 -23.22 -11.03 6.83
C GLY A 364 -22.52 -10.06 7.78
N ILE A 365 -21.25 -10.35 8.05
CA ILE A 365 -20.40 -9.55 8.94
C ILE A 365 -18.94 -9.63 8.50
N LEU A 366 -18.24 -8.49 8.58
CA LEU A 366 -16.86 -8.31 8.14
C LEU A 366 -16.02 -7.69 9.25
N GLN A 367 -14.77 -8.13 9.41
CA GLN A 367 -13.86 -7.68 10.47
C GLN A 367 -12.44 -7.53 9.91
N GLU A 368 -11.83 -6.36 10.08
CA GLU A 368 -10.40 -6.16 9.81
C GLU A 368 -9.56 -6.89 10.87
N VAL A 369 -8.42 -7.47 10.49
CA VAL A 369 -7.54 -8.25 11.36
C VAL A 369 -6.08 -7.86 11.12
N ASP A 370 -5.27 -7.85 12.17
CA ASP A 370 -3.81 -7.76 12.02
C ASP A 370 -3.21 -9.15 11.81
N LEU A 371 -2.79 -9.48 10.58
CA LEU A 371 -2.21 -10.79 10.26
C LEU A 371 -0.99 -11.10 11.14
N THR A 372 -0.08 -10.13 11.29
CA THR A 372 1.18 -10.32 12.02
C THR A 372 0.92 -10.61 13.50
N GLN A 373 0.09 -9.78 14.16
CA GLN A 373 -0.24 -9.99 15.57
C GLN A 373 -1.10 -11.24 15.79
N SER A 374 -1.95 -11.61 14.81
CA SER A 374 -2.79 -12.81 14.92
C SER A 374 -1.99 -14.10 14.84
N LEU A 375 -1.01 -14.17 13.94
CA LEU A 375 -0.07 -15.30 13.84
C LEU A 375 0.79 -15.43 15.12
N ILE A 376 1.23 -14.32 15.71
CA ILE A 376 1.96 -14.30 16.98
C ILE A 376 1.07 -14.76 18.15
N ALA A 377 -0.21 -14.40 18.16
CA ALA A 377 -1.16 -14.75 19.23
C ALA A 377 -1.82 -16.13 19.07
N GLY A 378 -1.80 -16.72 17.88
CA GLY A 378 -2.59 -17.90 17.52
C GLY A 378 -4.11 -17.66 17.52
N GLN A 379 -4.54 -16.40 17.65
CA GLN A 379 -5.95 -15.95 17.73
C GLN A 379 -6.10 -14.63 16.97
N ALA A 380 -7.27 -14.37 16.39
CA ALA A 380 -7.50 -13.17 15.58
C ALA A 380 -7.41 -11.89 16.41
N VAL A 381 -6.54 -10.95 15.99
CA VAL A 381 -6.37 -9.63 16.61
C VAL A 381 -7.12 -8.60 15.77
N PRO A 382 -8.32 -8.14 16.20
CA PRO A 382 -9.16 -7.27 15.38
C PRO A 382 -8.59 -5.84 15.27
N LYS A 383 -8.73 -5.27 14.08
CA LYS A 383 -8.55 -3.84 13.78
C LYS A 383 -9.93 -3.17 13.68
N GLY A 384 -10.07 -1.96 14.23
CA GLY A 384 -11.34 -1.24 14.19
C GLY A 384 -12.50 -1.98 14.88
N ALA A 385 -13.72 -1.77 14.37
CA ALA A 385 -14.91 -2.48 14.78
C ALA A 385 -15.52 -3.23 13.59
N ALA A 386 -16.15 -4.38 13.84
CA ALA A 386 -16.85 -5.14 12.81
C ALA A 386 -17.91 -4.31 12.09
N TYR A 387 -18.09 -4.59 10.79
CA TYR A 387 -19.09 -4.00 9.94
C TYR A 387 -20.14 -5.05 9.55
N THR A 388 -21.41 -4.73 9.80
CA THR A 388 -22.58 -5.42 9.25
C THR A 388 -23.13 -4.57 8.10
N PRO A 389 -23.46 -5.14 6.93
CA PRO A 389 -24.02 -4.38 5.82
C PRO A 389 -25.33 -3.67 6.16
N GLN A 390 -25.55 -2.52 5.52
CA GLN A 390 -26.72 -1.68 5.74
C GLN A 390 -27.66 -1.71 4.53
N ASN A 391 -28.83 -1.07 4.65
CA ASN A 391 -29.77 -0.84 3.53
C ASN A 391 -30.07 -2.11 2.72
N GLN A 392 -30.42 -3.22 3.40
CA GLN A 392 -30.81 -4.49 2.77
C GLN A 392 -29.76 -5.10 1.81
N PHE A 393 -28.47 -4.84 2.03
CA PHE A 393 -27.42 -5.66 1.42
C PHE A 393 -27.22 -6.93 2.25
N THR A 394 -27.07 -8.06 1.57
CA THR A 394 -26.59 -9.31 2.17
C THR A 394 -25.30 -9.69 1.46
N THR A 395 -24.18 -9.82 2.18
CA THR A 395 -22.97 -10.40 1.56
C THR A 395 -23.24 -11.86 1.22
N THR A 396 -22.60 -12.32 0.16
CA THR A 396 -22.73 -13.72 -0.31
C THR A 396 -21.42 -14.48 -0.11
N GLY A 397 -20.49 -13.97 0.70
CA GLY A 397 -19.12 -14.51 0.75
C GLY A 397 -18.37 -14.18 -0.55
N GLY A 398 -17.05 -14.33 -0.53
CA GLY A 398 -16.19 -13.72 -1.55
C GLY A 398 -15.90 -12.24 -1.27
N LEU A 399 -14.63 -11.90 -1.21
CA LEU A 399 -14.12 -10.60 -0.78
C LEU A 399 -12.77 -10.37 -1.45
N ALA A 400 -12.48 -9.17 -1.94
CA ALA A 400 -11.19 -8.89 -2.56
C ALA A 400 -10.81 -7.42 -2.37
N GLY A 401 -9.54 -7.15 -2.11
CA GLY A 401 -8.98 -5.80 -2.26
C GLY A 401 -8.34 -5.62 -3.64
N VAL A 402 -7.73 -4.45 -3.82
CA VAL A 402 -6.69 -4.21 -4.84
C VAL A 402 -5.41 -3.86 -4.11
N PRO A 403 -4.25 -4.48 -4.44
CA PRO A 403 -2.96 -4.18 -3.82
C PRO A 403 -2.68 -2.67 -3.74
N GLY A 404 -2.31 -2.22 -2.54
CA GLY A 404 -2.05 -0.81 -2.24
C GLY A 404 -3.25 0.15 -2.27
N SER A 405 -4.48 -0.32 -2.53
CA SER A 405 -5.69 0.51 -2.38
C SER A 405 -6.07 0.71 -0.91
N VAL A 406 -7.18 1.41 -0.67
CA VAL A 406 -7.91 1.44 0.62
C VAL A 406 -9.31 0.84 0.51
N ASN A 407 -9.72 0.46 -0.70
CA ASN A 407 -11.02 -0.14 -0.95
C ASN A 407 -10.92 -1.67 -0.90
N ILE A 408 -11.92 -2.29 -0.27
CA ILE A 408 -12.19 -3.72 -0.35
C ILE A 408 -13.62 -3.94 -0.85
N PHE A 409 -13.84 -5.00 -1.62
CA PHE A 409 -15.05 -5.26 -2.38
C PHE A 409 -15.64 -6.60 -1.95
N ALA A 410 -16.79 -6.57 -1.27
CA ALA A 410 -17.52 -7.76 -0.86
C ALA A 410 -18.59 -8.11 -1.90
N ALA A 411 -18.65 -9.37 -2.34
CA ALA A 411 -19.76 -9.83 -3.17
C ALA A 411 -21.04 -9.94 -2.34
N GLY A 412 -22.18 -9.67 -2.97
CA GLY A 412 -23.49 -9.82 -2.33
C GLY A 412 -24.66 -9.50 -3.23
N ALA A 413 -25.82 -9.35 -2.63
CA ALA A 413 -27.03 -8.92 -3.33
C ALA A 413 -27.81 -7.87 -2.53
N ALA A 414 -28.57 -7.04 -3.23
CA ALA A 414 -29.48 -6.05 -2.66
C ALA A 414 -30.57 -5.64 -3.67
N HIS A 415 -31.51 -4.82 -3.22
CA HIS A 415 -32.39 -4.07 -4.11
C HIS A 415 -31.64 -2.84 -4.65
N PHE A 416 -31.20 -2.90 -5.91
CA PHE A 416 -30.42 -1.84 -6.56
C PHE A 416 -31.25 -0.92 -7.46
N ASN A 417 -32.27 -1.46 -8.14
CA ASN A 417 -33.09 -0.71 -9.07
C ASN A 417 -34.34 -0.15 -8.38
N THR A 418 -34.41 1.18 -8.21
CA THR A 418 -35.58 1.88 -7.62
C THR A 418 -36.87 1.73 -8.44
N PHE A 419 -36.77 1.36 -9.72
CA PHE A 419 -37.92 1.04 -10.59
C PHE A 419 -38.32 -0.44 -10.57
N GLN A 420 -37.56 -1.30 -9.88
CA GLN A 420 -37.85 -2.72 -9.66
C GLN A 420 -37.53 -3.07 -8.18
N PRO A 421 -38.19 -2.41 -7.21
CA PRO A 421 -37.82 -2.50 -5.80
C PRO A 421 -37.97 -3.91 -5.21
N ASP A 422 -38.80 -4.77 -5.82
CA ASP A 422 -39.01 -6.15 -5.39
C ASP A 422 -37.91 -7.12 -5.91
N GLN A 423 -37.00 -6.67 -6.77
CA GLN A 423 -35.94 -7.52 -7.33
C GLN A 423 -34.64 -7.39 -6.54
N VAL A 424 -34.11 -8.54 -6.11
CA VAL A 424 -32.78 -8.67 -5.50
C VAL A 424 -31.79 -8.98 -6.61
N GLN A 425 -30.75 -8.16 -6.73
CA GLN A 425 -29.78 -8.21 -7.83
C GLN A 425 -28.36 -8.36 -7.26
N LEU A 426 -27.51 -9.14 -7.92
CA LEU A 426 -26.11 -9.32 -7.51
C LEU A 426 -25.29 -8.04 -7.74
N GLY A 427 -24.31 -7.80 -6.88
CA GLY A 427 -23.43 -6.64 -6.95
C GLY A 427 -22.25 -6.73 -6.00
N TYR A 428 -21.45 -5.67 -5.99
CA TYR A 428 -20.34 -5.50 -5.05
C TYR A 428 -20.61 -4.32 -4.12
N LEU A 429 -20.41 -4.57 -2.82
CA LEU A 429 -20.35 -3.57 -1.77
C LEU A 429 -18.90 -3.12 -1.63
N THR A 430 -18.64 -1.84 -1.90
CA THR A 430 -17.31 -1.24 -1.77
C THR A 430 -17.20 -0.60 -0.38
N LEU A 431 -16.18 -1.02 0.37
CA LEU A 431 -15.88 -0.54 1.70
C LEU A 431 -14.49 0.10 1.70
N SER A 432 -14.33 1.28 2.31
CA SER A 432 -13.02 1.78 2.70
C SER A 432 -12.59 1.10 4.00
N THR A 433 -11.34 0.64 4.10
CA THR A 433 -10.73 0.15 5.36
C THR A 433 -10.29 1.27 6.31
N TYR A 434 -10.49 2.53 5.91
CA TYR A 434 -10.17 3.71 6.71
C TYR A 434 -11.30 4.75 6.73
N THR A 435 -11.44 5.41 7.86
CA THR A 435 -12.27 6.61 8.04
C THR A 435 -11.41 7.80 8.47
N PHE A 436 -11.77 8.99 7.98
CA PHE A 436 -11.06 10.24 8.24
C PHE A 436 -11.93 11.16 9.09
N ASN A 437 -11.40 11.61 10.24
CA ASN A 437 -12.08 12.56 11.11
C ASN A 437 -11.28 13.87 11.15
N THR A 438 -11.78 14.90 10.46
CA THR A 438 -11.20 16.25 10.49
C THR A 438 -11.64 17.00 11.75
N SER A 439 -10.68 17.62 12.44
CA SER A 439 -10.94 18.45 13.62
C SER A 439 -10.13 19.74 13.58
N ALA A 440 -10.49 20.73 14.39
CA ALA A 440 -9.71 21.95 14.60
C ALA A 440 -8.32 21.74 15.27
N THR A 441 -7.84 20.48 15.40
CA THR A 441 -6.44 20.16 15.75
C THR A 441 -5.70 19.37 14.64
N GLY A 442 -6.43 18.94 13.60
CA GLY A 442 -5.98 18.18 12.44
C GLY A 442 -6.84 16.95 12.15
N THR A 443 -6.52 16.25 11.06
CA THR A 443 -7.17 14.99 10.64
C THR A 443 -6.64 13.78 11.44
N THR A 444 -7.53 13.06 12.13
CA THR A 444 -7.26 11.72 12.64
C THR A 444 -7.72 10.66 11.65
N PHE A 445 -7.02 9.52 11.66
CA PHE A 445 -7.25 8.38 10.79
C PHE A 445 -7.66 7.20 11.68
N THR A 446 -8.69 6.47 11.28
CA THR A 446 -9.22 5.34 12.05
C THR A 446 -9.48 4.17 11.11
N ASN A 447 -8.75 3.06 11.32
CA ASN A 447 -9.05 1.74 10.77
C ASN A 447 -10.50 1.37 11.05
N ARG A 448 -11.31 1.28 10.00
CA ARG A 448 -12.74 1.01 10.07
C ARG A 448 -13.31 0.83 8.66
N LEU A 449 -13.91 -0.33 8.43
CA LEU A 449 -14.82 -0.61 7.33
C LEU A 449 -15.99 0.39 7.32
N SER A 450 -16.12 1.10 6.20
CA SER A 450 -17.23 2.03 5.92
C SER A 450 -17.66 1.90 4.47
N GLU A 451 -18.97 1.77 4.24
CA GLU A 451 -19.55 1.75 2.89
C GLU A 451 -19.25 3.06 2.15
N THR A 452 -18.68 2.94 0.95
CA THR A 452 -18.33 4.07 0.06
C THR A 452 -19.08 4.00 -1.26
N ALA A 453 -19.38 2.80 -1.77
CA ALA A 453 -20.19 2.62 -2.97
C ALA A 453 -20.83 1.24 -2.97
N ARG A 454 -21.86 1.07 -3.80
CA ARG A 454 -22.55 -0.21 -3.99
C ARG A 454 -23.00 -0.28 -5.45
N THR A 455 -22.49 -1.26 -6.20
CA THR A 455 -22.70 -1.32 -7.67
C THR A 455 -23.26 -2.68 -8.07
N ALA A 456 -24.36 -2.69 -8.84
CA ALA A 456 -24.98 -3.90 -9.38
C ALA A 456 -24.23 -4.44 -10.60
N ILE A 457 -24.12 -5.76 -10.70
CA ILE A 457 -23.62 -6.44 -11.91
C ILE A 457 -24.65 -6.26 -13.04
N GLN A 458 -24.15 -6.09 -14.26
CA GLN A 458 -24.96 -5.94 -15.47
C GLN A 458 -24.78 -7.13 -16.44
N PRO A 459 -25.85 -7.61 -17.10
CA PRO A 459 -27.24 -7.15 -16.98
C PRO A 459 -27.88 -7.58 -15.66
N TYR A 460 -28.87 -6.81 -15.19
CA TYR A 460 -29.64 -7.14 -13.99
C TYR A 460 -30.31 -8.52 -14.09
N THR A 461 -29.92 -9.45 -13.22
CA THR A 461 -30.60 -10.73 -12.98
C THR A 461 -31.21 -10.74 -11.58
N ASN A 462 -32.47 -11.14 -11.45
CA ASN A 462 -33.12 -11.33 -10.15
C ASN A 462 -32.65 -12.65 -9.50
N VAL A 463 -32.35 -12.63 -8.20
CA VAL A 463 -31.66 -13.71 -7.49
C VAL A 463 -32.32 -13.99 -6.14
N ASP A 464 -32.59 -15.26 -5.84
CA ASP A 464 -33.28 -15.68 -4.60
C ASP A 464 -32.27 -16.04 -3.50
N LEU A 465 -32.02 -15.11 -2.56
CA LEU A 465 -31.08 -15.27 -1.45
C LEU A 465 -31.31 -16.48 -0.51
N ASN A 466 -32.43 -17.20 -0.67
CA ASN A 466 -32.76 -18.42 0.07
C ASN A 466 -32.22 -19.71 -0.59
N GLN A 467 -31.71 -19.65 -1.83
CA GLN A 467 -31.07 -20.81 -2.48
C GLN A 467 -29.75 -21.17 -1.76
N PRO A 468 -29.33 -22.46 -1.83
CA PRO A 468 -28.18 -22.93 -1.07
C PRO A 468 -26.88 -22.24 -1.50
N ALA A 469 -25.91 -22.29 -0.59
CA ALA A 469 -24.70 -21.48 -0.66
C ALA A 469 -23.86 -21.73 -1.94
N ASP A 470 -23.93 -22.91 -2.54
CA ASP A 470 -23.22 -23.27 -3.77
C ASP A 470 -23.71 -22.55 -5.05
N GLN A 471 -24.89 -21.92 -5.03
CA GLN A 471 -25.52 -21.35 -6.23
C GLN A 471 -25.52 -19.81 -6.27
N ILE A 472 -25.32 -19.17 -5.12
CA ILE A 472 -25.32 -17.70 -4.96
C ILE A 472 -24.16 -17.22 -4.09
N ARG A 473 -23.73 -18.03 -3.12
CA ARG A 473 -22.70 -17.68 -2.13
C ARG A 473 -21.34 -18.25 -2.53
N GLY A 474 -20.29 -17.84 -1.82
CA GLY A 474 -18.92 -18.28 -2.06
C GLY A 474 -18.38 -17.89 -3.44
N GLN A 475 -18.63 -16.65 -3.91
CA GLN A 475 -17.96 -16.19 -5.12
C GLN A 475 -16.45 -16.18 -4.91
N ALA A 476 -15.73 -17.00 -5.67
CA ALA A 476 -14.27 -16.96 -5.72
C ALA A 476 -13.82 -15.64 -6.38
N LEU A 477 -13.68 -14.62 -5.54
CA LEU A 477 -13.40 -13.23 -5.87
C LEU A 477 -11.98 -12.87 -5.41
N GLY A 478 -11.22 -12.27 -6.30
CA GLY A 478 -9.87 -11.76 -6.10
C GLY A 478 -9.66 -10.52 -6.95
N SER A 479 -8.42 -10.20 -7.31
CA SER A 479 -8.12 -9.07 -8.21
C SER A 479 -6.87 -9.29 -9.07
N VAL A 480 -6.83 -8.66 -10.26
CA VAL A 480 -5.67 -8.68 -11.17
C VAL A 480 -5.42 -7.24 -11.65
N ASP A 481 -4.27 -6.70 -11.26
CA ASP A 481 -3.98 -5.26 -11.33
C ASP A 481 -5.18 -4.44 -10.76
N GLN A 482 -5.79 -3.52 -11.51
CA GLN A 482 -6.92 -2.69 -11.04
C GLN A 482 -8.32 -3.29 -11.30
N ALA A 483 -8.40 -4.55 -11.71
CA ALA A 483 -9.67 -5.23 -12.01
C ALA A 483 -10.03 -6.25 -10.91
N LEU A 484 -11.32 -6.30 -10.53
CA LEU A 484 -11.83 -7.43 -9.76
C LEU A 484 -11.85 -8.68 -10.65
N ALA A 485 -11.46 -9.81 -10.07
CA ALA A 485 -11.36 -11.10 -10.74
C ALA A 485 -12.32 -12.09 -10.09
N ALA A 486 -13.34 -12.55 -10.81
CA ALA A 486 -14.33 -13.49 -10.29
C ALA A 486 -14.35 -14.78 -11.12
N VAL A 487 -14.39 -15.96 -10.48
CA VAL A 487 -14.68 -17.21 -11.19
C VAL A 487 -16.13 -17.17 -11.70
N THR A 488 -16.31 -17.45 -12.99
CA THR A 488 -17.59 -17.38 -13.72
C THR A 488 -18.03 -18.76 -14.26
N GLY A 489 -17.41 -19.83 -13.76
CA GLY A 489 -17.64 -21.21 -14.17
C GLY A 489 -16.43 -21.86 -14.85
N LEU A 490 -16.64 -23.05 -15.42
CA LEU A 490 -15.59 -23.86 -16.04
C LEU A 490 -15.53 -23.69 -17.57
N VAL A 491 -14.37 -24.04 -18.12
CA VAL A 491 -14.09 -24.19 -19.55
C VAL A 491 -13.89 -25.67 -19.82
N TYR A 492 -14.54 -26.18 -20.87
CA TYR A 492 -14.53 -27.59 -21.23
C TYR A 492 -13.78 -27.83 -22.55
N ASP A 493 -13.19 -29.02 -22.70
CA ASP A 493 -12.57 -29.47 -23.94
C ASP A 493 -13.59 -30.02 -24.96
N SER A 494 -13.10 -30.51 -26.09
CA SER A 494 -13.94 -31.14 -27.13
C SER A 494 -14.64 -32.43 -26.69
N ASN A 495 -14.26 -33.00 -25.54
CA ASN A 495 -14.80 -34.23 -24.96
C ASN A 495 -15.73 -33.93 -23.76
N GLY A 496 -16.04 -32.65 -23.51
CA GLY A 496 -16.86 -32.21 -22.39
C GLY A 496 -16.18 -32.33 -21.02
N GLN A 497 -14.86 -32.48 -20.96
CA GLN A 497 -14.10 -32.53 -19.71
C GLN A 497 -13.69 -31.12 -19.28
N PRO A 498 -13.81 -30.74 -17.99
CA PRO A 498 -13.37 -29.43 -17.53
C PRO A 498 -11.84 -29.35 -17.53
N VAL A 499 -11.30 -28.26 -18.08
CA VAL A 499 -9.85 -28.06 -18.25
C VAL A 499 -9.33 -26.73 -17.69
N ALA A 500 -10.21 -25.75 -17.46
CA ALA A 500 -9.84 -24.48 -16.84
C ALA A 500 -11.03 -23.83 -16.11
N ASN A 501 -10.72 -22.96 -15.14
CA ASN A 501 -11.66 -22.01 -14.57
C ASN A 501 -11.68 -20.74 -15.43
N ARG A 502 -12.87 -20.27 -15.82
CA ARG A 502 -13.08 -19.00 -16.51
C ARG A 502 -13.17 -17.89 -15.48
N VAL A 503 -12.20 -16.99 -15.46
CA VAL A 503 -12.21 -15.83 -14.56
C VAL A 503 -12.57 -14.58 -15.37
N GLY A 504 -13.67 -13.92 -14.98
CA GLY A 504 -14.08 -12.63 -15.51
C GLY A 504 -13.34 -11.50 -14.81
N LEU A 505 -12.88 -10.50 -15.58
CA LEU A 505 -12.24 -9.29 -15.06
C LEU A 505 -13.16 -8.09 -15.25
N VAL A 506 -13.43 -7.31 -14.21
CA VAL A 506 -14.31 -6.12 -14.27
C VAL A 506 -13.67 -4.88 -13.63
N SER A 507 -14.06 -3.67 -14.06
CA SER A 507 -13.59 -2.44 -13.40
C SER A 507 -14.12 -2.33 -11.98
N THR A 508 -13.25 -1.96 -11.03
CA THR A 508 -13.59 -1.68 -9.63
C THR A 508 -14.59 -0.53 -9.44
N ILE A 509 -14.75 0.38 -10.42
CA ILE A 509 -15.72 1.49 -10.34
C ILE A 509 -17.05 1.09 -11.00
N SER A 510 -17.00 0.76 -12.29
CA SER A 510 -18.18 0.65 -13.16
C SER A 510 -18.68 -0.77 -13.37
N LEU A 511 -17.97 -1.78 -12.85
CA LEU A 511 -18.13 -3.20 -13.16
C LEU A 511 -18.10 -3.53 -14.67
N SER A 512 -17.62 -2.60 -15.50
CA SER A 512 -17.46 -2.82 -16.94
C SER A 512 -16.45 -3.93 -17.22
N ASN A 513 -16.79 -4.81 -18.16
CA ASN A 513 -15.97 -5.94 -18.55
C ASN A 513 -14.59 -5.49 -19.08
N ARG A 514 -13.52 -5.89 -18.38
CA ARG A 514 -12.12 -5.67 -18.77
C ARG A 514 -11.55 -6.87 -19.54
N GLY A 515 -12.21 -8.01 -19.58
CA GLY A 515 -11.82 -9.22 -20.30
C GLY A 515 -11.99 -10.49 -19.46
N THR A 516 -11.34 -11.57 -19.89
CA THR A 516 -11.30 -12.84 -19.16
C THR A 516 -9.89 -13.42 -19.15
N ILE A 517 -9.55 -14.15 -18.10
CA ILE A 517 -8.41 -15.08 -18.06
C ILE A 517 -8.92 -16.51 -17.84
N GLN A 518 -8.07 -17.49 -18.07
CA GLN A 518 -8.37 -18.90 -17.81
C GLN A 518 -7.30 -19.47 -16.90
N LEU A 519 -7.67 -20.08 -15.78
CA LEU A 519 -6.74 -20.76 -14.88
C LEU A 519 -6.86 -22.26 -15.14
N LYS A 520 -5.79 -22.91 -15.62
CA LYS A 520 -5.77 -24.30 -16.11
C LYS A 520 -5.85 -25.29 -14.96
N TYR A 521 -7.06 -25.45 -14.44
CA TYR A 521 -7.42 -26.35 -13.36
C TYR A 521 -8.82 -26.94 -13.62
N PRO A 522 -9.03 -28.25 -13.46
CA PRO A 522 -10.29 -28.91 -13.81
C PRO A 522 -11.37 -28.76 -12.72
N ASN A 523 -10.99 -28.66 -11.45
CA ASN A 523 -11.92 -28.46 -10.34
C ASN A 523 -12.33 -26.99 -10.26
N LEU A 524 -13.57 -26.71 -9.83
CA LEU A 524 -14.03 -25.34 -9.61
C LEU A 524 -13.28 -24.72 -8.41
N LEU A 525 -12.68 -23.55 -8.61
CA LEU A 525 -12.02 -22.80 -7.55
C LEU A 525 -13.05 -22.04 -6.72
N THR A 526 -12.97 -22.19 -5.40
CA THR A 526 -13.88 -21.64 -4.38
C THR A 526 -13.35 -20.37 -3.72
N GLY A 527 -12.07 -20.04 -3.92
CA GLY A 527 -11.48 -18.76 -3.55
C GLY A 527 -10.48 -18.31 -4.62
N LEU A 528 -10.29 -16.98 -4.76
CA LEU A 528 -9.18 -16.37 -5.49
C LEU A 528 -8.53 -15.34 -4.57
N SER A 529 -7.24 -15.05 -4.76
CA SER A 529 -6.53 -13.96 -4.06
C SER A 529 -6.45 -12.68 -4.90
N GLU A 530 -5.95 -11.60 -4.31
CA GLU A 530 -5.29 -10.55 -5.06
C GLU A 530 -4.10 -11.12 -5.87
N ALA A 531 -3.74 -10.50 -6.99
CA ALA A 531 -2.57 -10.89 -7.80
C ALA A 531 -1.31 -10.11 -7.40
N PHE A 532 -0.16 -10.77 -7.48
CA PHE A 532 1.15 -10.20 -7.17
C PHE A 532 2.20 -10.58 -8.21
N ARG A 533 3.45 -10.12 -8.03
CA ARG A 533 4.54 -10.25 -9.01
C ARG A 533 5.83 -10.72 -8.33
N PRO A 534 6.07 -12.04 -8.20
CA PRO A 534 7.24 -12.59 -7.51
C PRO A 534 8.57 -12.24 -8.22
N ASP A 535 8.50 -12.03 -9.53
CA ASP A 535 9.56 -11.54 -10.43
C ASP A 535 10.12 -10.15 -10.08
N LEU A 536 9.39 -9.36 -9.28
CA LEU A 536 9.89 -8.07 -8.79
C LEU A 536 10.90 -8.21 -7.63
N ALA A 537 11.02 -9.38 -7.00
CA ALA A 537 11.99 -9.60 -5.92
C ALA A 537 13.42 -9.30 -6.38
N GLY A 538 14.18 -8.55 -5.56
CA GLY A 538 15.50 -8.02 -5.92
C GLY A 538 15.48 -6.68 -6.67
N SER A 539 14.34 -6.26 -7.23
CA SER A 539 14.29 -5.06 -8.09
C SER A 539 14.36 -3.73 -7.33
N ALA A 540 14.58 -2.66 -8.08
CA ALA A 540 14.36 -1.29 -7.63
C ALA A 540 13.07 -0.76 -8.30
N LEU A 541 11.95 -0.93 -7.60
CA LEU A 541 10.62 -0.57 -8.07
C LEU A 541 10.35 0.92 -7.93
N ILE A 542 9.88 1.52 -9.03
CA ILE A 542 9.46 2.91 -9.14
C ILE A 542 8.07 2.88 -9.77
N ASP A 543 7.04 2.99 -8.94
CA ASP A 543 5.62 2.95 -9.32
C ASP A 543 5.07 4.38 -9.27
N ILE A 544 4.50 4.85 -10.39
CA ILE A 544 4.12 6.25 -10.56
C ILE A 544 2.71 6.37 -11.11
N GLN A 545 1.94 7.27 -10.51
CA GLN A 545 0.57 7.58 -10.90
C GLN A 545 0.48 9.01 -11.45
N GLY A 546 0.12 9.12 -12.74
CA GLY A 546 0.07 10.40 -13.46
C GLY A 546 1.44 10.87 -13.99
N ASN A 547 1.40 11.89 -14.86
CA ASN A 547 2.49 12.25 -15.77
C ASN A 547 3.88 12.42 -15.13
N VAL A 548 4.89 11.97 -15.87
CA VAL A 548 6.30 12.07 -15.49
C VAL A 548 7.08 12.88 -16.53
N GLN A 549 7.44 14.11 -16.15
CA GLN A 549 8.25 15.01 -16.98
C GLN A 549 9.60 14.36 -17.30
N SER A 550 10.27 13.78 -16.30
CA SER A 550 11.47 12.98 -16.52
C SER A 550 11.99 12.17 -15.33
N ILE A 551 12.53 10.99 -15.62
CA ILE A 551 13.38 10.20 -14.71
C ILE A 551 14.82 10.28 -15.22
N ARG A 552 15.76 10.77 -14.39
CA ARG A 552 17.16 11.01 -14.82
C ARG A 552 18.20 10.53 -13.82
N GLY A 553 19.27 9.92 -14.32
CA GLY A 553 20.39 9.48 -13.50
C GLY A 553 21.68 9.24 -14.29
N ARG A 554 22.63 8.55 -13.64
CA ARG A 554 23.89 8.14 -14.29
C ARG A 554 23.85 6.67 -14.69
N THR A 555 23.56 5.78 -13.74
CA THR A 555 23.51 4.33 -13.97
C THR A 555 22.29 3.71 -13.30
N ALA A 556 21.60 2.80 -13.98
CA ALA A 556 20.58 1.96 -13.38
C ALA A 556 20.86 0.47 -13.65
N THR A 557 20.83 -0.34 -12.60
CA THR A 557 20.68 -1.79 -12.70
C THR A 557 19.40 -2.19 -11.99
N GLY A 558 18.69 -3.20 -12.49
CA GLY A 558 17.55 -3.81 -11.79
C GLY A 558 16.36 -2.89 -11.58
N MET A 559 16.22 -1.83 -12.38
CA MET A 559 15.17 -0.82 -12.26
C MET A 559 13.88 -1.30 -12.92
N VAL A 560 12.76 -1.16 -12.22
CA VAL A 560 11.42 -1.37 -12.74
C VAL A 560 10.66 -0.06 -12.64
N ILE A 561 10.29 0.52 -13.77
CA ILE A 561 9.39 1.68 -13.82
C ILE A 561 8.01 1.20 -14.29
N ASN A 562 6.98 1.48 -13.50
CA ASN A 562 5.58 1.38 -13.87
C ASN A 562 4.97 2.78 -13.78
N ASP A 563 4.58 3.38 -14.90
CA ASP A 563 3.93 4.69 -14.97
C ASP A 563 2.53 4.52 -15.55
N THR A 564 1.50 4.90 -14.78
CA THR A 564 0.10 4.86 -15.26
C THR A 564 -0.29 6.08 -16.10
N GLY A 565 0.61 7.06 -16.24
CA GLY A 565 0.48 8.22 -17.12
C GLY A 565 1.58 8.31 -18.19
N ASN A 566 1.82 9.52 -18.67
CA ASN A 566 2.79 9.79 -19.74
C ASN A 566 4.23 9.92 -19.21
N LEU A 567 5.09 8.98 -19.58
CA LEU A 567 6.53 9.00 -19.27
C LEU A 567 7.31 9.72 -20.37
N ASN A 568 7.42 11.04 -20.27
CA ASN A 568 8.00 11.88 -21.32
C ASN A 568 9.50 11.59 -21.58
N LEU A 569 10.32 11.43 -20.53
CA LEU A 569 11.77 11.22 -20.69
C LEU A 569 12.39 10.31 -19.62
N VAL A 570 13.07 9.24 -20.06
CA VAL A 570 14.05 8.49 -19.25
C VAL A 570 15.46 8.79 -19.76
N GLN A 571 16.37 9.25 -18.89
CA GLN A 571 17.76 9.60 -19.25
C GLN A 571 18.80 9.01 -18.29
N PHE A 572 19.70 8.17 -18.82
CA PHE A 572 20.83 7.57 -18.06
C PHE A 572 22.04 7.34 -19.00
N ASP A 573 23.26 7.26 -18.46
CA ASP A 573 24.42 6.85 -19.25
C ASP A 573 24.34 5.34 -19.57
N LYS A 574 23.94 4.53 -18.57
CA LYS A 574 23.82 3.06 -18.67
C LYS A 574 22.58 2.54 -17.94
N VAL A 575 21.83 1.65 -18.58
CA VAL A 575 20.72 0.89 -17.97
C VAL A 575 20.89 -0.61 -18.27
N THR A 576 20.79 -1.47 -17.26
CA THR A 576 20.93 -2.94 -17.44
C THR A 576 19.96 -3.75 -16.58
N ASN A 577 19.39 -4.82 -17.13
CA ASN A 577 18.38 -5.67 -16.47
C ASN A 577 17.23 -4.81 -15.93
N SER A 578 16.43 -4.20 -16.79
CA SER A 578 15.43 -3.21 -16.37
C SER A 578 14.17 -3.25 -17.23
N THR A 579 13.04 -2.91 -16.63
CA THR A 579 11.74 -2.82 -17.31
C THR A 579 11.17 -1.42 -17.14
N ILE A 580 10.56 -0.90 -18.20
CA ILE A 580 9.92 0.41 -18.23
C ILE A 580 8.55 0.23 -18.90
N LEU A 581 7.46 0.50 -18.20
CA LEU A 581 6.10 0.51 -18.74
C LEU A 581 5.51 1.91 -18.51
N ALA A 582 4.91 2.50 -19.55
CA ALA A 582 4.26 3.81 -19.46
C ALA A 582 3.07 3.95 -20.41
N GLN A 583 2.17 4.90 -20.13
CA GLN A 583 0.88 5.02 -20.81
C GLN A 583 0.60 6.46 -21.30
N PRO A 584 1.30 6.95 -22.35
CA PRO A 584 2.30 6.26 -23.18
C PRO A 584 3.76 6.58 -22.79
N PHE A 585 4.72 5.95 -23.48
CA PHE A 585 6.14 6.25 -23.38
C PHE A 585 6.60 7.28 -24.42
N GLY A 586 7.21 8.38 -23.97
CA GLY A 586 7.80 9.42 -24.82
C GLY A 586 9.18 9.04 -25.39
N HIS A 587 10.24 9.28 -24.60
CA HIS A 587 11.62 9.18 -25.07
C HIS A 587 12.61 8.53 -24.09
N ALA A 588 13.52 7.70 -24.61
CA ALA A 588 14.61 7.07 -23.85
C ALA A 588 15.99 7.57 -24.35
N LYS A 589 16.61 8.50 -23.63
CA LYS A 589 18.00 8.92 -23.85
C LYS A 589 18.94 8.09 -22.97
N ILE A 590 19.16 6.83 -23.37
CA ILE A 590 20.06 5.89 -22.70
C ILE A 590 21.19 5.51 -23.67
N ALA A 591 22.45 5.82 -23.32
CA ALA A 591 23.60 5.60 -24.19
C ALA A 591 24.02 4.12 -24.28
N HIS A 592 23.95 3.38 -23.16
CA HIS A 592 24.24 1.94 -23.12
C HIS A 592 23.07 1.16 -22.50
N ARG A 593 22.54 0.18 -23.24
CA ARG A 593 21.46 -0.73 -22.77
C ARG A 593 21.93 -2.18 -22.86
N LYS A 594 21.56 -3.02 -21.89
CA LYS A 594 21.63 -4.49 -21.98
C LYS A 594 20.47 -5.08 -21.20
N ASN A 595 19.70 -6.00 -21.78
CA ASN A 595 18.52 -6.61 -21.14
C ASN A 595 17.55 -5.55 -20.60
N VAL A 596 17.10 -4.63 -21.47
CA VAL A 596 16.17 -3.55 -21.11
C VAL A 596 14.88 -3.70 -21.92
N SER A 597 13.76 -3.93 -21.23
CA SER A 597 12.41 -3.91 -21.82
C SER A 597 11.82 -2.51 -21.70
N ILE A 598 11.16 -2.04 -22.76
CA ILE A 598 10.37 -0.81 -22.75
C ILE A 598 9.02 -1.11 -23.42
N VAL A 599 7.94 -0.91 -22.68
CA VAL A 599 6.55 -1.18 -23.07
C VAL A 599 5.77 0.14 -23.04
N SER A 600 4.88 0.33 -24.00
CA SER A 600 4.07 1.56 -24.15
C SER A 600 2.67 1.24 -24.65
N SER A 601 1.68 2.03 -24.24
CA SER A 601 0.44 2.19 -25.02
C SER A 601 0.74 2.94 -26.35
N PRO A 602 -0.21 2.98 -27.31
CA PRO A 602 -0.02 3.74 -28.55
C PRO A 602 0.15 5.24 -28.33
N ARG A 603 0.67 5.93 -29.35
CA ARG A 603 0.87 7.38 -29.37
C ARG A 603 0.90 7.87 -30.82
N ASP A 604 0.75 9.16 -31.04
CA ASP A 604 0.59 9.77 -32.39
C ASP A 604 1.82 9.64 -33.31
N VAL A 605 2.96 9.16 -32.78
CA VAL A 605 4.21 8.91 -33.52
C VAL A 605 4.79 7.54 -33.19
N ASP A 606 4.19 6.51 -33.78
CA ASP A 606 4.65 5.11 -33.74
C ASP A 606 6.07 4.91 -34.30
N GLY A 607 6.62 3.69 -34.12
CA GLY A 607 7.77 3.23 -34.91
C GLY A 607 9.18 3.59 -34.41
N ARG A 608 9.39 3.87 -33.11
CA ARG A 608 10.77 3.91 -32.55
C ARG A 608 11.23 2.52 -32.14
N GLY A 609 12.28 2.00 -32.79
CA GLY A 609 12.88 0.72 -32.45
C GLY A 609 13.34 0.62 -30.99
N GLY A 610 13.15 -0.57 -30.39
CA GLY A 610 13.46 -0.80 -28.97
C GLY A 610 12.38 -0.34 -27.98
N VAL A 611 11.13 -0.18 -28.44
CA VAL A 611 9.93 0.00 -27.62
C VAL A 611 8.82 -0.92 -28.16
N THR A 612 8.20 -1.71 -27.28
CA THR A 612 7.05 -2.58 -27.61
C THR A 612 5.76 -1.80 -27.41
N ILE A 613 5.00 -1.56 -28.49
CA ILE A 613 3.70 -0.89 -28.43
C ILE A 613 2.60 -1.95 -28.23
N VAL A 614 1.77 -1.77 -27.21
CA VAL A 614 0.65 -2.67 -26.85
C VAL A 614 -0.66 -1.90 -27.00
N LYS A 615 -1.44 -2.20 -28.04
CA LYS A 615 -2.61 -1.39 -28.44
C LYS A 615 -3.63 -1.19 -27.32
N ASN A 616 -3.90 -2.25 -26.56
CA ASN A 616 -4.87 -2.27 -25.47
C ASN A 616 -4.13 -2.52 -24.13
N LEU A 617 -3.07 -1.74 -23.86
CA LEU A 617 -2.33 -1.83 -22.60
C LEU A 617 -3.27 -1.52 -21.43
N ARG A 618 -3.29 -2.40 -20.42
CA ARG A 618 -4.05 -2.21 -19.18
C ARG A 618 -3.25 -1.33 -18.21
N VAL A 619 -3.95 -0.66 -17.29
CA VAL A 619 -3.29 -0.11 -16.09
C VAL A 619 -2.78 -1.30 -15.26
N VAL A 620 -1.49 -1.25 -14.91
CA VAL A 620 -0.79 -2.26 -14.12
C VAL A 620 -0.53 -1.71 -12.72
N GLY A 621 -0.65 -2.55 -11.69
CA GLY A 621 -0.46 -2.12 -10.30
C GLY A 621 -1.65 -1.35 -9.69
N PRO A 622 -1.47 -0.66 -8.53
CA PRO A 622 -0.21 -0.30 -7.89
C PRO A 622 0.70 -1.51 -7.61
N LEU A 623 1.97 -1.43 -7.97
CA LEU A 623 2.90 -2.52 -7.75
C LEU A 623 3.50 -2.46 -6.34
N SER A 624 3.58 -3.60 -5.66
CA SER A 624 4.34 -3.79 -4.42
C SER A 624 5.30 -4.98 -4.55
N LEU A 625 6.37 -5.01 -3.75
CA LEU A 625 7.30 -6.14 -3.73
C LEU A 625 6.76 -7.28 -2.85
N PRO A 626 7.04 -8.56 -3.18
CA PRO A 626 6.58 -9.71 -2.40
C PRO A 626 7.32 -9.90 -1.05
N ASP A 627 8.44 -9.21 -0.87
CA ASP A 627 9.33 -9.25 0.29
C ASP A 627 9.80 -7.80 0.49
N ASP A 628 9.63 -7.24 1.69
CA ASP A 628 10.11 -5.90 2.06
C ASP A 628 11.34 -5.95 2.98
N GLY A 629 11.87 -7.14 3.26
CA GLY A 629 13.22 -7.34 3.73
C GLY A 629 13.43 -7.53 5.23
N SER A 630 12.43 -7.95 6.01
CA SER A 630 12.64 -8.25 7.45
C SER A 630 13.38 -9.58 7.67
N ARG A 631 14.71 -9.55 7.68
CA ARG A 631 15.61 -10.59 8.24
C ARG A 631 16.80 -9.96 8.96
#